data_AF-A0AAV0LYX5-F1
#
_entry.id   AF-A0AAV0LYX5-F1
#
_cell.length_a   1.000
_cell.length_b   1.000
_cell.length_c   1.000
_cell.angle_alpha   90.00
_cell.angle_beta   90.00
_cell.angle_gamma   90.00
#
_symmetry.space_group_name_H-M   'P 1'
#
loop_
_entity.id
_entity.type
_entity.pdbx_description
1 polymer ?
#
loop_
_entity_poly.entity_id
_entity_poly.type
_entity_poly.pdbx_seq_one_letter_code
_entity_poly.pdbx_strand_id
1 'polypeptide(L)'
;MHKEPEVVKNFILKTLRLQSAIGRVAPVDSGFWWIILLRAYTKSTGDTSLAELPECQKGMRLILSLCLSEGFDTFPTLLCADGCCMIDRRMMRSYFWLDLKQLNDIYRYKTEEYSHTAVNKFNVMPDSLQSHEWKIITGCDPKNTRWSYHNGGSWPGNNLFLVFHLRNKV
;
A
#
# COMPACT_ATOMS: atom_id res chain seq x y z
N MET A 1 -5.73 16.84 17.96
CA MET A 1 -5.47 15.49 18.51
C MET A 1 -5.13 15.64 19.98
N HIS A 2 -5.55 14.71 20.83
CA HIS A 2 -5.15 14.72 22.25
C HIS A 2 -3.62 14.70 22.34
N LYS A 3 -3.06 15.57 23.19
CA LYS A 3 -1.61 15.82 23.29
C LYS A 3 -0.93 14.77 24.17
N GLU A 4 -1.02 13.50 23.79
CA GLU A 4 -0.39 12.38 24.51
C GLU A 4 0.71 11.71 23.64
N PRO A 5 1.79 12.44 23.30
CA PRO A 5 2.83 11.93 22.41
C PRO A 5 3.62 10.75 23.01
N GLU A 6 3.62 10.59 24.32
CA GLU A 6 4.33 9.52 25.02
C GLU A 6 3.83 8.12 24.69
N VAL A 7 2.52 7.96 24.43
CA VAL A 7 1.97 6.67 24.00
C VAL A 7 2.54 6.26 22.64
N VAL A 8 2.62 7.22 21.71
CA VAL A 8 3.18 7.01 20.36
C VAL A 8 4.68 6.74 20.43
N LYS A 9 5.42 7.51 21.24
CA LYS A 9 6.85 7.31 21.47
C LYS A 9 7.15 5.90 22.01
N ASN A 10 6.40 5.46 23.01
CA ASN A 10 6.55 4.12 23.59
C ASN A 10 6.20 3.01 22.59
N PHE A 11 5.18 3.21 21.77
CA PHE A 11 4.83 2.27 20.71
C PHE A 11 5.96 2.12 19.68
N ILE A 12 6.51 3.24 19.19
CA ILE A 12 7.62 3.26 18.23
C ILE A 12 8.83 2.52 18.78
N LEU A 13 9.23 2.80 20.03
CA LEU A 13 10.40 2.16 20.65
C LEU A 13 10.20 0.66 20.91
N LYS A 14 9.00 0.24 21.34
CA LYS A 14 8.69 -1.18 21.57
C LYS A 14 8.66 -1.98 20.27
N THR A 15 8.03 -1.44 19.23
CA THR A 15 7.93 -2.10 17.91
C THR A 15 9.28 -2.21 17.20
N LEU A 16 10.15 -1.21 17.37
CA LEU A 16 11.52 -1.25 16.87
C LEU A 16 12.32 -2.43 17.45
N ARG A 17 12.17 -2.69 18.75
CA ARG A 17 12.81 -3.83 19.42
C ARG A 17 12.29 -5.18 18.91
N LEU A 18 11.00 -5.26 18.58
CA LEU A 18 10.39 -6.46 17.99
C LEU A 18 10.89 -6.70 16.56
N GLN A 19 11.10 -5.64 15.76
CA GLN A 19 11.66 -5.78 14.41
C GLN A 19 13.11 -6.29 14.42
N SER A 20 13.93 -5.90 15.40
CA SER A 20 15.28 -6.45 15.56
C SER A 20 15.31 -7.92 16.01
N ALA A 21 14.23 -8.42 16.62
CA ALA A 21 14.12 -9.80 17.10
C ALA A 21 13.49 -10.76 16.07
N ILE A 22 12.64 -10.25 15.18
CA ILE A 22 11.89 -11.05 14.20
C ILE A 22 12.48 -10.79 12.82
N GLY A 23 13.58 -11.48 12.54
CA GLY A 23 14.06 -11.64 11.19
C GLY A 23 13.06 -12.47 10.40
N ARG A 24 12.41 -11.83 9.43
CA ARG A 24 11.55 -12.40 8.37
C ARG A 24 10.07 -12.53 8.78
N VAL A 25 9.20 -11.94 7.95
CA VAL A 25 7.72 -11.96 8.01
C VAL A 25 7.05 -10.91 8.92
N ALA A 26 7.51 -9.65 8.88
CA ALA A 26 6.61 -8.53 9.19
C ALA A 26 5.87 -8.14 7.89
N PRO A 27 4.54 -7.91 7.92
CA PRO A 27 3.82 -7.49 6.73
C PRO A 27 4.35 -6.14 6.26
N VAL A 28 4.56 -6.03 4.95
CA VAL A 28 5.25 -4.90 4.29
C VAL A 28 4.63 -3.55 4.67
N ASP A 29 3.32 -3.52 4.84
CA ASP A 29 2.55 -2.35 5.24
C ASP A 29 2.95 -1.80 6.63
N SER A 30 3.27 -2.67 7.58
CA SER A 30 3.56 -2.30 8.97
C SER A 30 4.88 -1.56 9.09
N GLY A 31 5.86 -1.89 8.24
CA GLY A 31 7.10 -1.11 8.12
C GLY A 31 6.82 0.31 7.62
N PHE A 32 6.00 0.47 6.59
CA PHE A 32 5.64 1.79 6.07
C PHE A 32 4.82 2.62 7.07
N TRP A 33 3.85 2.00 7.74
CA TRP A 33 3.07 2.67 8.79
C TRP A 33 3.95 3.15 9.95
N TRP A 34 4.96 2.37 10.34
CA TRP A 34 5.91 2.76 11.37
C TRP A 34 6.69 4.03 10.98
N ILE A 35 7.19 4.11 9.74
CA ILE A 35 7.89 5.30 9.23
C ILE A 35 6.96 6.51 9.17
N ILE A 36 5.72 6.34 8.67
CA ILE A 36 4.71 7.41 8.62
C ILE A 36 4.38 7.91 10.02
N LEU A 37 4.22 7.00 10.99
CA LEU A 37 3.92 7.34 12.38
C LEU A 37 5.07 8.10 13.05
N LEU A 38 6.32 7.68 12.81
CA LEU A 38 7.51 8.42 13.28
C LEU A 38 7.55 9.83 12.69
N ARG A 39 7.26 9.99 11.40
CA ARG A 39 7.16 11.31 10.76
C ARG A 39 6.02 12.14 11.33
N ALA A 40 4.86 11.53 11.60
CA ALA A 40 3.72 12.22 12.19
C ALA A 40 4.03 12.68 13.62
N TYR A 41 4.70 11.84 14.42
CA TYR A 41 5.19 12.19 15.76
C TYR A 41 6.10 13.43 15.70
N THR A 42 7.20 13.35 14.94
CA THR A 42 8.18 14.45 14.83
C THR A 42 7.55 15.75 14.34
N LYS A 43 6.62 15.68 13.38
CA LYS A 43 5.88 16.86 12.90
C LYS A 43 4.89 17.41 13.93
N SER A 44 4.26 16.57 14.72
CA SER A 44 3.26 17.00 15.71
C SER A 44 3.90 17.52 17.00
N THR A 45 5.06 17.01 17.39
CA THR A 45 5.75 17.38 18.65
C THR A 45 6.86 18.39 18.43
N GLY A 46 7.44 18.45 17.23
CA GLY A 46 8.68 19.20 16.96
C GLY A 46 9.94 18.51 17.48
N ASP A 47 9.81 17.38 18.18
CA ASP A 47 10.91 16.61 18.75
C ASP A 47 11.50 15.66 17.70
N THR A 48 12.70 15.99 17.19
CA THR A 48 13.43 15.15 16.22
C THR A 48 14.33 14.11 16.89
N SER A 49 14.56 14.20 18.21
CA SER A 49 15.52 13.36 18.92
C SER A 49 15.20 11.87 18.78
N LEU A 50 13.91 11.51 18.82
CA LEU A 50 13.44 10.14 18.64
C LEU A 50 13.79 9.58 17.25
N ALA A 51 13.65 10.38 16.19
CA ALA A 51 13.93 9.95 14.83
C ALA A 51 15.44 9.90 14.55
N GLU A 52 16.23 10.73 15.23
CA GLU A 52 17.69 10.78 15.12
C GLU A 52 18.40 9.64 15.88
N LEU A 53 17.69 8.93 16.77
CA LEU A 53 18.25 7.77 17.46
C LEU A 53 18.84 6.75 16.45
N PRO A 54 20.07 6.26 16.69
CA PRO A 54 20.73 5.30 15.80
C PRO A 54 19.89 4.06 15.48
N GLU A 55 19.12 3.59 16.45
CA GLU A 55 18.24 2.43 16.34
C GLU A 55 17.08 2.73 15.39
N CYS A 56 16.46 3.91 15.50
CA CYS A 56 15.38 4.34 14.61
C CYS A 56 15.90 4.52 13.18
N GLN A 57 17.08 5.12 13.01
CA GLN A 57 17.76 5.25 11.72
C GLN A 57 18.06 3.88 11.10
N LYS A 58 18.56 2.92 11.90
CA LYS A 58 18.80 1.55 11.46
C LYS A 58 17.50 0.84 11.07
N GLY A 59 16.43 1.03 11.82
CA GLY A 59 15.09 0.50 11.49
C GLY A 59 14.57 1.03 10.14
N MET A 60 14.63 2.35 9.92
CA MET A 60 14.25 2.96 8.64
C MET A 60 15.08 2.40 7.48
N ARG A 61 16.41 2.31 7.65
CA ARG A 61 17.29 1.74 6.61
C ARG A 61 16.95 0.29 6.31
N LEU A 62 16.68 -0.53 7.32
CA LEU A 62 16.31 -1.94 7.13
C LEU A 62 15.01 -2.06 6.31
N ILE A 63 13.97 -1.30 6.66
CA ILE A 63 12.69 -1.30 5.94
C ILE A 63 12.90 -0.87 4.48
N LEU A 64 13.67 0.20 4.25
CA LEU A 64 13.97 0.68 2.91
C LEU A 64 14.81 -0.31 2.10
N SER A 65 15.82 -0.94 2.70
CA SER A 65 16.65 -1.96 2.04
C SER A 65 15.85 -3.20 1.64
N LEU A 66 14.82 -3.59 2.41
CA LEU A 66 13.93 -4.68 2.04
C LEU A 66 13.00 -4.32 0.87
N CYS A 67 12.61 -3.05 0.75
CA CYS A 67 11.69 -2.59 -0.31
C CYS A 67 12.42 -2.18 -1.59
N LEU A 68 13.68 -1.76 -1.48
CA LEU A 68 14.50 -1.25 -2.58
C LEU A 68 15.63 -2.21 -2.94
N SER A 69 15.60 -3.44 -2.43
CA SER A 69 16.57 -4.46 -2.82
C SER A 69 16.48 -4.73 -4.31
N GLU A 70 17.64 -4.84 -4.96
CA GLU A 70 17.69 -5.27 -6.36
C GLU A 70 17.09 -6.68 -6.50
N GLY A 71 16.34 -6.87 -7.56
CA GLY A 71 15.65 -8.13 -7.86
C GLY A 71 15.44 -8.30 -9.36
N PHE A 72 14.80 -9.40 -9.74
CA PHE A 72 14.43 -9.68 -11.13
C PHE A 72 13.16 -8.96 -11.57
N ASP A 73 12.65 -8.03 -10.75
CA ASP A 73 11.44 -7.29 -11.01
C ASP A 73 11.65 -6.33 -12.19
N THR A 74 10.85 -6.51 -13.24
CA THR A 74 10.83 -5.63 -14.42
C THR A 74 9.96 -4.39 -14.20
N PHE A 75 9.32 -4.29 -13.03
CA PHE A 75 8.44 -3.19 -12.65
C PHE A 75 8.99 -2.44 -11.44
N PRO A 76 8.81 -1.11 -11.39
CA PRO A 76 9.25 -0.30 -10.25
C PRO A 76 8.32 -0.41 -9.02
N THR A 77 7.30 -1.27 -9.08
CA THR A 77 6.36 -1.54 -7.99
C THR A 77 6.82 -2.74 -7.17
N LEU A 78 6.73 -2.64 -5.84
CA LEU A 78 7.10 -3.73 -4.94
C LEU A 78 6.20 -4.96 -5.17
N LEU A 79 6.81 -6.11 -5.43
CA LEU A 79 6.10 -7.37 -5.55
C LEU A 79 5.58 -7.81 -4.18
N CYS A 80 4.30 -8.16 -4.14
CA CYS A 80 3.55 -8.40 -2.92
C CYS A 80 2.76 -9.70 -3.03
N ALA A 81 2.89 -10.59 -2.05
CA ALA A 81 2.04 -11.78 -1.95
C ALA A 81 0.59 -11.39 -1.59
N ASP A 82 -0.37 -12.26 -1.91
CA ASP A 82 -1.77 -12.01 -1.56
C ASP A 82 -1.95 -11.84 -0.03
N GLY A 83 -2.79 -10.87 0.37
CA GLY A 83 -3.03 -10.54 1.78
C GLY A 83 -1.92 -9.79 2.52
N CYS A 84 -0.86 -9.31 1.85
CA CYS A 84 0.28 -8.65 2.51
C CYS A 84 0.02 -7.19 2.98
N CYS A 85 -1.16 -6.64 2.72
CA CYS A 85 -1.52 -5.26 3.06
C CYS A 85 -3.02 -5.13 3.37
N MET A 86 -3.36 -4.17 4.24
CA MET A 86 -4.69 -3.54 4.19
C MET A 86 -4.80 -2.84 2.83
N ILE A 87 -5.60 -3.40 1.91
CA ILE A 87 -5.75 -2.94 0.53
C ILE A 87 -5.90 -1.41 0.47
N ASP A 88 -4.90 -0.69 -0.07
CA ASP A 88 -5.03 0.06 -1.33
C ASP A 88 -3.67 0.58 -1.85
N ARG A 89 -3.61 0.60 -3.18
CA ARG A 89 -2.50 0.87 -4.08
C ARG A 89 -2.26 2.37 -4.24
N ARG A 90 -1.01 2.80 -4.10
CA ARG A 90 -0.51 4.04 -4.74
C ARG A 90 0.94 3.88 -5.20
N MET A 91 1.15 3.76 -6.51
CA MET A 91 1.83 4.74 -7.36
C MET A 91 2.16 4.14 -8.74
N MET A 92 1.36 4.50 -9.74
CA MET A 92 1.82 5.00 -11.05
C MET A 92 0.60 5.55 -11.79
N ARG A 93 0.53 6.87 -11.93
CA ARG A 93 -0.61 7.58 -12.53
C ARG A 93 -0.83 7.22 -14.01
N SER A 94 0.17 6.66 -14.68
CA SER A 94 0.13 6.24 -16.09
C SER A 94 -0.55 4.89 -16.32
N TYR A 95 -0.53 3.98 -15.35
CA TYR A 95 -0.98 2.59 -15.56
C TYR A 95 -2.07 2.13 -14.58
N PHE A 96 -2.18 2.75 -13.39
CA PHE A 96 -3.18 2.39 -12.38
C PHE A 96 -4.35 3.37 -12.29
N TRP A 97 -4.26 4.54 -12.95
CA TRP A 97 -5.38 5.48 -13.02
C TRP A 97 -6.44 4.95 -13.99
N LEU A 98 -7.69 4.96 -13.56
CA LEU A 98 -8.83 4.56 -14.38
C LEU A 98 -9.94 5.58 -14.23
N ASP A 99 -10.25 6.25 -15.33
CA ASP A 99 -11.45 7.07 -15.49
C ASP A 99 -12.26 6.56 -16.69
N LEU A 100 -13.41 7.18 -16.97
CA LEU A 100 -14.27 6.75 -18.07
C LEU A 100 -13.57 6.82 -19.44
N LYS A 101 -12.64 7.76 -19.63
CA LYS A 101 -11.90 7.87 -20.90
C LYS A 101 -10.89 6.73 -21.00
N GLN A 102 -10.10 6.52 -19.97
CA GLN A 102 -9.10 5.46 -19.91
C GLN A 102 -9.75 4.06 -20.01
N LEU A 103 -10.92 3.87 -19.40
CA LEU A 103 -11.68 2.62 -19.52
C LEU A 103 -12.17 2.39 -20.96
N ASN A 104 -12.67 3.43 -21.62
CA ASN A 104 -13.05 3.36 -23.04
C ASN A 104 -11.85 3.04 -23.94
N ASP A 105 -10.68 3.59 -23.62
CA ASP A 105 -9.44 3.29 -24.35
C ASP A 105 -9.04 1.82 -24.15
N ILE A 106 -9.08 1.30 -22.92
CA ILE A 106 -8.78 -0.11 -22.60
C ILE A 106 -9.74 -1.05 -23.31
N TYR A 107 -11.03 -0.74 -23.36
CA TYR A 107 -12.03 -1.56 -24.05
C TYR A 107 -11.75 -1.71 -25.56
N ARG A 108 -10.92 -0.82 -26.13
CA ARG A 108 -10.54 -0.80 -27.55
C ARG A 108 -9.11 -1.28 -27.80
N TYR A 109 -8.44 -1.82 -26.79
CA TYR A 109 -7.08 -2.33 -26.94
C TYR A 109 -7.01 -3.48 -27.94
N LYS A 110 -5.90 -3.51 -28.69
CA LYS A 110 -5.48 -4.69 -29.41
C LYS A 110 -4.62 -5.54 -28.48
N THR A 111 -4.63 -6.85 -28.67
CA THR A 111 -3.81 -7.82 -27.94
C THR A 111 -2.57 -8.19 -28.75
N GLU A 112 -1.62 -8.84 -28.09
CA GLU A 112 -0.38 -9.36 -28.68
C GLU A 112 0.52 -8.27 -29.30
N GLU A 113 0.60 -7.11 -28.66
CA GLU A 113 1.48 -6.02 -29.08
C GLU A 113 2.92 -6.20 -28.53
N TYR A 114 3.86 -6.63 -29.39
CA TYR A 114 5.26 -6.83 -29.00
C TYR A 114 6.17 -5.69 -29.50
N SER A 115 6.10 -4.52 -28.86
CA SER A 115 7.02 -3.41 -29.16
C SER A 115 7.19 -2.42 -27.99
N HIS A 116 8.29 -1.66 -27.99
CA HIS A 116 8.47 -0.54 -27.06
C HIS A 116 7.47 0.60 -27.26
N THR A 117 6.77 0.65 -28.40
CA THR A 117 5.73 1.63 -28.72
C THR A 117 4.30 1.11 -28.51
N ALA A 118 4.14 -0.12 -28.02
CA ALA A 118 2.83 -0.72 -27.74
C ALA A 118 1.97 0.18 -26.85
N VAL A 119 0.67 0.26 -27.14
CA VAL A 119 -0.32 0.96 -26.32
C VAL A 119 -0.76 0.04 -25.19
N ASN A 120 -0.99 -1.24 -25.48
CA ASN A 120 -1.35 -2.25 -24.50
C ASN A 120 -0.11 -2.89 -23.85
N LYS A 121 0.57 -2.13 -22.98
CA LYS A 121 1.85 -2.53 -22.35
C LYS A 121 1.81 -3.83 -21.56
N PHE A 122 0.65 -4.24 -21.07
CA PHE A 122 0.47 -5.42 -20.21
C PHE A 122 -0.33 -6.54 -20.89
N ASN A 123 -0.63 -6.41 -22.18
CA ASN A 123 -1.45 -7.34 -22.93
C ASN A 123 -2.82 -7.65 -22.25
N VAL A 124 -3.48 -6.61 -21.73
CA VAL A 124 -4.81 -6.74 -21.12
C VAL A 124 -5.81 -7.19 -22.17
N MET A 125 -6.61 -8.21 -21.87
CA MET A 125 -7.68 -8.69 -22.73
C MET A 125 -8.97 -7.91 -22.42
N PRO A 126 -9.53 -7.11 -23.36
CA PRO A 126 -10.74 -6.33 -23.09
C PRO A 126 -11.94 -7.20 -22.71
N ASP A 127 -12.07 -8.38 -23.33
CA ASP A 127 -13.18 -9.31 -23.07
C ASP A 127 -13.15 -9.91 -21.66
N SER A 128 -11.98 -9.94 -21.00
CA SER A 128 -11.88 -10.45 -19.62
C SER A 128 -12.38 -9.46 -18.56
N LEU A 129 -12.77 -8.24 -18.96
CA LEU A 129 -13.37 -7.26 -18.04
C LEU A 129 -14.79 -7.63 -17.60
N GLN A 130 -15.36 -8.73 -18.13
CA GLN A 130 -16.69 -9.22 -17.76
C GLN A 130 -16.61 -10.55 -16.98
N SER A 131 -17.03 -10.49 -15.70
CA SER A 131 -17.75 -11.54 -14.94
C SER A 131 -17.02 -12.49 -13.95
N HIS A 132 -17.83 -13.00 -12.99
CA HIS A 132 -17.64 -14.15 -12.07
C HIS A 132 -16.47 -14.17 -11.07
N GLU A 133 -15.93 -13.00 -10.73
CA GLU A 133 -14.70 -12.82 -9.93
C GLU A 133 -14.66 -13.51 -8.55
N TRP A 134 -15.75 -13.54 -7.79
CA TRP A 134 -15.68 -13.94 -6.37
C TRP A 134 -15.21 -15.38 -6.14
N LYS A 135 -15.72 -16.35 -6.92
CA LYS A 135 -15.39 -17.77 -6.73
C LYS A 135 -13.94 -18.06 -7.08
N ILE A 136 -13.41 -17.36 -8.08
CA ILE A 136 -12.06 -17.59 -8.63
C ILE A 136 -11.02 -16.86 -7.78
N ILE A 137 -11.28 -15.60 -7.43
CA ILE A 137 -10.30 -14.73 -6.75
C ILE A 137 -10.21 -15.06 -5.25
N THR A 138 -11.35 -15.28 -4.59
CA THR A 138 -11.36 -15.46 -3.12
C THR A 138 -11.28 -16.93 -2.69
N GLY A 139 -11.27 -17.88 -3.64
CA GLY A 139 -11.35 -19.31 -3.32
C GLY A 139 -12.66 -19.70 -2.62
N CYS A 140 -13.75 -18.99 -2.90
CA CYS A 140 -15.05 -19.13 -2.23
C CYS A 140 -15.02 -18.80 -0.72
N ASP A 141 -14.20 -17.83 -0.28
CA ASP A 141 -14.11 -17.42 1.12
C ASP A 141 -15.43 -16.81 1.64
N PRO A 142 -16.12 -17.47 2.59
CA PRO A 142 -17.42 -17.02 3.09
C PRO A 142 -17.36 -15.70 3.86
N LYS A 143 -16.19 -15.24 4.34
CA LYS A 143 -16.05 -13.94 5.00
C LYS A 143 -16.09 -12.77 4.01
N ASN A 144 -15.68 -13.01 2.77
CA ASN A 144 -15.54 -12.00 1.73
C ASN A 144 -16.65 -12.12 0.67
N THR A 145 -17.87 -12.47 1.08
CA THR A 145 -19.05 -12.42 0.20
C THR A 145 -19.30 -11.00 -0.31
N ARG A 146 -20.16 -10.86 -1.33
CA ARG A 146 -20.42 -9.56 -1.97
C ARG A 146 -20.85 -8.51 -0.92
N TRP A 147 -20.17 -7.37 -0.91
CA TRP A 147 -20.37 -6.24 0.03
C TRP A 147 -20.03 -6.56 1.48
N SER A 148 -19.24 -7.61 1.74
CA SER A 148 -18.80 -8.02 3.07
C SER A 148 -17.30 -7.79 3.24
N TYR A 149 -16.90 -7.44 4.47
CA TYR A 149 -15.51 -7.38 4.91
C TYR A 149 -14.59 -6.70 3.88
N HIS A 150 -13.65 -7.42 3.24
CA HIS A 150 -12.75 -6.84 2.24
C HIS A 150 -13.34 -6.74 0.83
N ASN A 151 -14.44 -7.43 0.54
CA ASN A 151 -15.11 -7.44 -0.77
C ASN A 151 -16.25 -6.39 -0.83
N GLY A 152 -15.88 -5.12 -0.72
CA GLY A 152 -16.82 -4.00 -0.77
C GLY A 152 -17.52 -3.67 0.57
N GLY A 153 -17.01 -4.20 1.69
CA GLY A 153 -17.49 -3.82 3.02
C GLY A 153 -17.17 -2.37 3.39
N SER A 154 -18.02 -1.77 4.22
CA SER A 154 -17.81 -0.42 4.75
C SER A 154 -17.00 -0.45 6.04
N TRP A 155 -15.90 0.28 6.07
CA TRP A 155 -14.97 0.32 7.21
C TRP A 155 -14.95 1.71 7.84
N PRO A 156 -15.55 1.91 9.05
CA PRO A 156 -15.56 3.22 9.71
C PRO A 156 -14.16 3.82 9.94
N GLY A 157 -13.13 2.99 10.07
CA GLY A 157 -11.73 3.43 10.16
C GLY A 157 -11.24 4.23 8.95
N ASN A 158 -11.83 4.01 7.77
CA ASN A 158 -11.43 4.72 6.54
C ASN A 158 -11.84 6.20 6.54
N ASN A 159 -12.80 6.59 7.39
CA ASN A 159 -13.24 7.98 7.50
C ASN A 159 -12.11 8.93 7.87
N LEU A 160 -11.13 8.49 8.66
CA LEU A 160 -9.98 9.30 9.03
C LEU A 160 -9.17 9.69 7.78
N PHE A 161 -8.88 8.72 6.91
CA PHE A 161 -8.14 8.95 5.67
C PHE A 161 -8.92 9.85 4.70
N LEU A 162 -10.24 9.65 4.59
CA LEU A 162 -11.11 10.49 3.78
C LEU A 162 -11.08 11.96 4.24
N VAL A 163 -11.24 12.19 5.54
CA VAL A 163 -11.19 13.55 6.13
C VAL A 163 -9.83 14.21 5.89
N PHE A 164 -8.72 13.48 6.06
CA PHE A 164 -7.40 14.00 5.75
C PHE A 164 -7.25 14.39 4.27
N HIS A 165 -7.72 13.55 3.35
CA HIS A 165 -7.63 13.84 1.92
C HIS A 165 -8.46 15.05 1.52
N LEU A 166 -9.68 15.18 2.05
CA LEU A 166 -10.57 16.31 1.75
C LEU A 166 -10.03 17.64 2.31
N ARG A 167 -9.41 17.62 3.49
CA ARG A 167 -8.83 18.83 4.11
C ARG A 167 -7.58 19.36 3.41
N ASN A 168 -6.81 18.49 2.74
CA ASN A 168 -5.60 18.88 2.02
C ASN A 168 -5.87 19.21 0.52
N LYS A 169 -7.13 19.26 0.10
CA LYS A 169 -7.57 19.63 -1.26
C LYS A 169 -8.11 21.07 -1.37
N VAL A 170 -8.04 21.83 -0.28
CA VAL A 170 -8.32 23.28 -0.20
C VAL A 170 -7.00 24.00 -0.04
#